data_AF-A0A965GSS4-F1
#
_entry.id   AF-A0A965GSS4-F1
#
_cell.length_a   1.000
_cell.length_b   1.000
_cell.length_c   1.000
_cell.angle_alpha   90.00
_cell.angle_beta   90.00
_cell.angle_gamma   90.00
#
_symmetry.space_group_name_H-M   'P 1'
#
loop_
_entity.id
_entity.type
_entity.pdbx_description
1 polymer ?
#
loop_
_entity_poly.entity_id
_entity_poly.type
_entity_poly.pdbx_seq_one_letter_code
_entity_poly.pdbx_strand_id
1 'polypeptide(L)'
;MNVSTALLSLCPQAEFILENEDYSSIVWLNNRPEVEPSLEQLQSEIARLQADYDAKLYQRQRAQAYPPIQDLADAIYWQTQGNTEPMNAYIAACAQVKQQYPQG
;
A
#
# COMPACT_ATOMS: atom_id res chain seq x y z
N MET A 1 1.64 9.85 -5.16
CA MET A 1 1.16 10.60 -3.98
C MET A 1 1.03 12.07 -4.34
N ASN A 2 0.11 12.83 -3.72
CA ASN A 2 -0.20 14.22 -4.09
C ASN A 2 0.01 15.20 -2.91
N VAL A 3 -0.21 16.50 -3.16
CA VAL A 3 0.00 17.58 -2.20
C VAL A 3 -0.91 17.44 -0.97
N SER A 4 -2.20 17.20 -1.19
CA SER A 4 -3.16 17.03 -0.08
C SER A 4 -2.79 15.87 0.85
N THR A 5 -2.40 14.71 0.30
CA THR A 5 -1.97 13.56 1.11
C THR A 5 -0.70 13.85 1.91
N ALA A 6 0.28 14.53 1.30
CA ALA A 6 1.52 14.87 1.99
C ALA A 6 1.30 15.92 3.09
N LEU A 7 0.41 16.90 2.88
CA LEU A 7 0.01 17.87 3.91
C LEU A 7 -0.65 17.19 5.10
N LEU A 8 -1.57 16.24 4.88
CA LEU A 8 -2.19 15.47 5.96
C LEU A 8 -1.22 14.50 6.64
N SER A 9 -0.14 14.09 5.97
CA SER A 9 0.92 13.29 6.60
C SER A 9 1.78 14.14 7.55
N LEU A 10 2.15 15.36 7.12
CA LEU A 10 2.98 16.28 7.90
C LEU A 10 2.19 17.01 8.99
N CYS A 11 0.93 17.34 8.72
CA CYS A 11 0.05 18.11 9.58
C CYS A 11 -1.34 17.43 9.66
N PRO A 12 -1.49 16.33 10.42
CA PRO A 12 -2.69 15.48 10.36
C PRO A 12 -4.00 16.14 10.77
N GLN A 13 -3.91 17.22 11.55
CA GLN A 13 -5.09 17.96 12.00
C GLN A 13 -5.40 19.16 11.09
N ALA A 14 -4.53 19.45 10.12
CA ALA A 14 -4.64 20.71 9.40
C ALA A 14 -5.87 20.78 8.51
N GLU A 15 -6.55 21.93 8.53
CA GLU A 15 -7.67 22.24 7.67
C GLU A 15 -7.23 23.25 6.60
N PHE A 16 -7.44 22.91 5.33
CA PHE A 16 -7.04 23.72 4.19
C PHE A 16 -7.97 23.49 2.98
N ILE A 17 -7.96 24.44 2.07
CA ILE A 17 -8.51 24.32 0.71
C ILE A 17 -7.31 24.34 -0.25
N LEU A 18 -7.40 23.55 -1.32
CA LEU A 18 -6.41 23.48 -2.39
C LEU A 18 -7.12 23.56 -3.73
N GLU A 19 -6.52 24.28 -4.66
CA GLU A 19 -6.89 24.24 -6.07
C GLU A 19 -5.83 23.47 -6.87
N ASN A 20 -6.26 22.55 -7.72
CA ASN A 20 -5.40 21.80 -8.65
C ASN A 20 -4.23 21.03 -8.02
N GLU A 21 -4.29 20.68 -6.73
CA GLU A 21 -3.22 19.97 -6.01
C GLU A 21 -1.87 20.69 -6.09
N ASP A 22 -1.88 22.03 -6.07
CA ASP A 22 -0.68 22.86 -6.09
C ASP A 22 -0.37 23.43 -4.71
N TYR A 23 0.91 23.38 -4.30
CA TYR A 23 1.38 24.01 -3.07
C TYR A 23 1.08 25.51 -3.04
N SER A 24 1.17 26.20 -4.18
CA SER A 24 0.97 27.66 -4.24
C SER A 24 -0.48 28.10 -4.03
N SER A 25 -1.45 27.17 -4.10
CA SER A 25 -2.88 27.44 -3.96
C SER A 25 -3.45 27.12 -2.58
N ILE A 26 -2.61 26.77 -1.60
CA ILE A 26 -3.05 26.42 -0.26
C ILE A 26 -3.71 27.64 0.40
N VAL A 27 -4.96 27.46 0.81
CA VAL A 27 -5.69 28.40 1.67
C VAL A 27 -5.94 27.72 3.02
N TRP A 28 -5.20 28.14 4.05
CA TRP A 28 -5.35 27.60 5.40
C TRP A 28 -6.64 28.07 6.07
N LEU A 29 -7.34 27.15 6.72
CA LEU A 29 -8.55 27.41 7.49
C LEU A 29 -8.24 27.55 8.98
N ASN A 30 -9.25 27.39 9.84
CA ASN A 30 -9.14 27.65 11.27
C ASN A 30 -8.11 26.75 11.96
N ASN A 31 -8.05 25.47 11.57
CA ASN A 31 -7.08 24.54 12.14
C ASN A 31 -5.79 24.50 11.32
N ARG A 32 -5.07 25.62 11.23
CA ARG A 32 -3.78 25.69 10.52
C ARG A 32 -2.62 25.22 11.42
N PRO A 33 -1.56 24.62 10.87
CA PRO A 33 -0.37 24.29 11.65
C PRO A 33 0.32 25.56 12.18
N GLU A 34 1.05 25.44 13.30
CA GLU A 34 1.84 26.56 13.86
C GLU A 34 3.00 26.95 12.93
N VAL A 35 3.56 25.96 12.23
CA VAL A 35 4.57 26.14 11.18
C VAL A 35 4.07 25.45 9.92
N GLU A 36 3.84 26.24 8.87
CA GLU A 36 3.43 25.71 7.56
C GLU A 36 4.60 24.96 6.91
N PRO A 37 4.38 23.73 6.39
CA PRO A 37 5.42 22.99 5.69
C PRO A 37 5.91 23.77 4.46
N SER A 38 7.21 23.80 4.23
CA SER A 38 7.77 24.35 3.00
C SER A 38 7.47 23.45 1.79
N LEU A 39 7.57 24.00 0.59
CA LEU A 39 7.47 23.22 -0.66
C LEU A 39 8.48 22.05 -0.68
N GLU A 40 9.70 22.27 -0.20
CA GLU A 40 10.75 21.24 -0.17
C GLU A 40 10.39 20.10 0.82
N GLN A 41 9.87 20.45 2.00
CA GLN A 41 9.38 19.46 2.96
C GLN A 41 8.23 18.65 2.37
N LEU A 42 7.31 19.31 1.68
CA LEU A 42 6.18 18.66 1.04
C LEU A 42 6.62 17.73 -0.09
N GLN A 43 7.53 18.17 -0.96
CA GLN A 43 8.08 17.34 -2.03
C GLN A 43 8.83 16.12 -1.49
N SER A 44 9.61 16.31 -0.43
CA SER A 44 10.31 15.23 0.25
C SER A 44 9.32 14.21 0.83
N GLU A 45 8.24 14.67 1.42
CA GLU A 45 7.19 13.80 1.96
C GLU A 45 6.43 13.06 0.86
N ILE A 46 6.12 13.72 -0.26
CA ILE A 46 5.53 13.06 -1.45
C ILE A 46 6.44 11.93 -1.91
N ALA A 47 7.74 12.18 -2.03
CA ALA A 47 8.73 11.18 -2.43
C ALA A 47 8.80 10.01 -1.42
N ARG A 48 8.79 10.30 -0.12
CA ARG A 48 8.78 9.30 0.95
C ARG A 48 7.54 8.41 0.88
N LEU A 49 6.36 9.02 0.76
CA LEU A 49 5.09 8.30 0.69
C LEU A 49 4.98 7.48 -0.61
N GLN A 50 5.50 8.00 -1.72
CA GLN A 50 5.55 7.27 -2.98
C GLN A 50 6.49 6.05 -2.85
N ALA A 51 7.68 6.22 -2.28
CA ALA A 51 8.61 5.13 -2.04
C ALA A 51 8.02 4.04 -1.13
N ASP A 52 7.32 4.42 -0.05
CA ASP A 52 6.64 3.45 0.83
C ASP A 52 5.49 2.73 0.12
N TYR A 53 4.72 3.45 -0.71
CA TYR A 53 3.68 2.86 -1.54
C TYR A 53 4.28 1.83 -2.50
N ASP A 54 5.35 2.19 -3.20
CA ASP A 54 6.01 1.34 -4.20
C ASP A 54 6.70 0.12 -3.55
N ALA A 55 7.34 0.29 -2.39
CA ALA A 55 7.92 -0.81 -1.61
C ALA A 55 6.86 -1.87 -1.21
N LYS A 56 5.60 -1.47 -1.07
CA LYS A 56 4.46 -2.35 -0.75
C LYS A 56 3.74 -2.89 -1.99
N LEU A 57 4.17 -2.57 -3.21
CA LEU A 57 3.50 -2.98 -4.45
C LEU A 57 3.40 -4.51 -4.57
N TYR A 58 4.49 -5.23 -4.28
CA TYR A 58 4.48 -6.69 -4.36
C TYR A 58 3.46 -7.31 -3.41
N GLN A 59 3.21 -6.72 -2.24
CA GLN A 59 2.23 -7.24 -1.28
C GLN A 59 0.81 -7.13 -1.85
N ARG A 60 0.48 -5.99 -2.45
CA ARG A 60 -0.83 -5.76 -3.09
C ARG A 60 -1.04 -6.69 -4.28
N GLN A 61 -0.02 -6.85 -5.13
CA GLN A 61 -0.07 -7.75 -6.28
C GLN A 61 -0.21 -9.22 -5.86
N ARG A 62 0.56 -9.68 -4.88
CA ARG A 62 0.45 -11.05 -4.36
C ARG A 62 -0.90 -11.31 -3.72
N ALA A 63 -1.45 -10.37 -2.95
CA ALA A 63 -2.76 -10.53 -2.31
C ALA A 63 -3.89 -10.76 -3.33
N GLN A 64 -3.81 -10.13 -4.51
CA GLN A 64 -4.77 -10.35 -5.60
C GLN A 64 -4.51 -11.63 -6.39
N ALA A 65 -3.25 -12.06 -6.47
CA ALA A 65 -2.84 -13.19 -7.31
C ALA A 65 -2.80 -14.54 -6.57
N TYR A 66 -2.78 -14.55 -5.23
CA TYR A 66 -2.81 -15.80 -4.47
C TYR A 66 -4.06 -16.62 -4.78
N PRO A 67 -3.96 -17.96 -4.75
CA PRO A 67 -5.14 -18.80 -4.90
C PRO A 67 -6.18 -18.51 -3.80
N PRO A 68 -7.47 -18.79 -4.04
CA PRO A 68 -8.53 -18.65 -3.04
C PRO A 68 -8.19 -19.37 -1.73
N ILE A 69 -8.60 -18.78 -0.61
CA ILE A 69 -8.37 -19.38 0.71
C ILE A 69 -9.13 -20.70 0.91
N GLN A 70 -10.22 -20.90 0.16
CA GLN A 70 -10.99 -22.14 0.13
C GLN A 70 -10.14 -23.31 -0.38
N ASP A 71 -9.30 -23.09 -1.39
CA ASP A 71 -8.39 -24.12 -1.92
C ASP A 71 -7.38 -24.56 -0.84
N LEU A 72 -6.94 -23.63 0.01
CA LEU A 72 -6.10 -23.97 1.16
C LEU A 72 -6.88 -24.79 2.20
N ALA A 73 -8.11 -24.40 2.51
CA ALA A 73 -8.95 -25.12 3.48
C ALA A 73 -9.21 -26.57 3.02
N ASP A 74 -9.56 -26.76 1.75
CA ASP A 74 -9.73 -28.09 1.15
C ASP A 74 -8.41 -28.88 1.14
N ALA A 75 -7.29 -28.21 0.80
CA ALA A 75 -5.99 -28.85 0.82
C ALA A 75 -5.57 -29.34 2.22
N ILE A 76 -5.86 -28.56 3.26
CA ILE A 76 -5.66 -28.96 4.66
C ILE A 76 -6.52 -30.18 4.99
N TYR A 77 -7.81 -30.16 4.63
CA TYR A 77 -8.70 -31.28 4.86
C TYR A 77 -8.15 -32.57 4.22
N TRP A 78 -7.83 -32.55 2.93
CA TRP A 78 -7.30 -33.71 2.22
C TRP A 78 -5.96 -34.19 2.77
N GLN A 79 -5.10 -33.28 3.24
CA GLN A 79 -3.86 -33.64 3.90
C GLN A 79 -4.11 -34.45 5.18
N THR A 80 -5.15 -34.13 5.98
CA THR A 80 -5.52 -34.96 7.15
C THR A 80 -5.99 -36.36 6.78
N GLN A 81 -6.50 -36.52 5.55
CA GLN A 81 -6.92 -37.80 5.00
C GLN A 81 -5.76 -38.56 4.33
N GLY A 82 -4.54 -38.03 4.39
CA GLY A 82 -3.34 -38.63 3.79
C GLY A 82 -3.10 -38.27 2.32
N ASN A 83 -3.94 -37.42 1.71
CA ASN A 83 -3.72 -36.94 0.34
C ASN A 83 -3.01 -35.59 0.35
N THR A 84 -1.73 -35.57 -0.02
CA THR A 84 -0.91 -34.35 -0.05
C THR A 84 -0.96 -33.58 -1.36
N GLU A 85 -1.57 -34.12 -2.42
CA GLU A 85 -1.56 -33.52 -3.76
C GLU A 85 -2.18 -32.11 -3.80
N PRO A 86 -3.35 -31.84 -3.18
CA PRO A 86 -3.93 -30.50 -3.20
C PRO A 86 -3.05 -29.46 -2.48
N MET A 87 -2.40 -29.87 -1.38
CA MET A 87 -1.46 -29.00 -0.65
C MET A 87 -0.22 -28.68 -1.48
N ASN A 88 0.35 -29.68 -2.16
CA ASN A 88 1.48 -29.48 -3.07
C ASN A 88 1.12 -28.50 -4.20
N ALA A 89 -0.06 -28.65 -4.79
CA ALA A 89 -0.55 -27.75 -5.84
C ALA A 89 -0.73 -26.31 -5.32
N TYR A 90 -1.33 -26.13 -4.14
CA TYR A 90 -1.51 -24.81 -3.54
C TYR A 90 -0.17 -24.11 -3.26
N ILE A 91 0.80 -24.84 -2.70
CA ILE A 91 2.15 -24.32 -2.43
C ILE A 91 2.85 -23.95 -3.74
N ALA A 92 2.73 -24.76 -4.78
CA ALA A 92 3.31 -24.48 -6.09
C ALA A 92 2.73 -23.19 -6.71
N ALA A 93 1.40 -23.02 -6.65
CA ALA A 93 0.75 -21.80 -7.10
C ALA A 93 1.20 -20.56 -6.29
N CYS A 94 1.32 -20.70 -4.96
CA CYS A 94 1.88 -19.64 -4.12
C CYS A 94 3.33 -19.29 -4.49
N ALA A 95 4.15 -20.28 -4.85
CA ALA A 95 5.53 -20.07 -5.28
C ALA A 95 5.58 -19.31 -6.62
N GLN A 96 4.71 -19.65 -7.57
CA GLN A 96 4.59 -18.92 -8.85
C GLN A 96 4.21 -17.46 -8.63
N VAL A 97 3.24 -17.17 -7.75
CA VAL A 97 2.86 -15.80 -7.38
C VAL A 97 4.05 -15.03 -6.79
N LYS A 98 4.84 -15.67 -5.92
CA LYS A 98 6.04 -15.05 -5.35
C LYS A 98 7.14 -14.80 -6.37
N GLN A 99 7.26 -15.66 -7.38
CA GLN A 99 8.19 -15.50 -8.49
C GLN A 99 7.77 -14.39 -9.44
N GLN A 100 6.47 -14.29 -9.75
CA GLN A 100 5.92 -13.24 -10.61
C GLN A 100 6.01 -11.85 -9.95
N TYR A 101 5.80 -11.78 -8.64
CA TYR A 101 5.87 -10.56 -7.86
C TYR A 101 6.96 -10.68 -6.79
N PRO A 102 8.25 -10.53 -7.14
CA PRO A 102 9.34 -10.64 -6.18
C PRO A 102 9.24 -9.56 -5.10
N GLN A 103 9.80 -9.84 -3.93
CA GLN A 103 9.99 -8.81 -2.93
C GLN A 103 11.14 -7.91 -3.42
N GLY A 104 10.86 -6.60 -3.47
CA GLY A 104 11.87 -5.58 -3.79
C GLY A 104 12.93 -5.44 -2.72
#